data_AF-A0A821CJL4-F1
#
_entry.id   AF-A0A821CJL4-F1
#
_cell.length_a   1.000
_cell.length_b   1.000
_cell.length_c   1.000
_cell.angle_alpha   90.00
_cell.angle_beta   90.00
_cell.angle_gamma   90.00
#
_symmetry.space_group_name_H-M   'P 1'
#
loop_
_entity.id
_entity.type
_entity.pdbx_description
1 polymer ?
#
loop_
_entity_poly.entity_id
_entity_poly.type
_entity_poly.pdbx_seq_one_letter_code
_entity_poly.pdbx_strand_id
1 'polypeptide(L)'
;YDVYSAPTCGDGVLNQDETDTDCGGSRCPQCVDTQSCRAGSDCVNGVCLSNICQASSCTDNVINQDETDVDCGGSTCPKCADTKTCAVTSDCVSKVCSSQICQAPTCTDGVQNQDETDVDCGGSTCHKCVDTKTCSVGSDCVSRTCSLNICQAPTCGDGVLNQDETDTDCGG
;
A
#
# COMPACT_ATOMS: atom_id res chain seq x y z
N TYR A 1 0.49 -25.38 57.16
CA TYR A 1 -0.62 -25.54 56.19
C TYR A 1 -0.09 -24.91 54.91
N ASP A 2 0.61 -25.72 54.13
CA ASP A 2 1.31 -25.23 52.96
C ASP A 2 0.29 -25.15 51.85
N VAL A 3 -0.12 -23.92 51.55
CA VAL A 3 -0.99 -23.62 50.41
C VAL A 3 -0.11 -23.79 49.18
N TYR A 4 0.05 -25.02 48.70
CA TYR A 4 0.54 -25.28 47.35
C TYR A 4 -0.53 -24.76 46.38
N SER A 5 -0.46 -23.47 46.05
CA SER A 5 -1.15 -22.94 44.89
C SER A 5 -0.64 -23.71 43.67
N ALA A 6 -1.55 -24.22 42.84
CA ALA A 6 -1.15 -24.76 41.56
C ALA A 6 -0.39 -23.67 40.78
N PRO A 7 0.69 -24.01 40.07
CA PRO A 7 1.40 -23.04 39.23
C PRO A 7 0.44 -22.46 38.19
N THR A 8 0.42 -21.14 38.08
CA THR A 8 -0.44 -20.37 37.17
C THR A 8 0.38 -19.30 36.47
N CYS A 9 -0.08 -18.84 35.31
CA CYS A 9 0.56 -17.77 34.54
C CYS A 9 0.63 -16.37 35.21
N GLY A 10 0.41 -16.26 36.52
CA GLY A 10 0.29 -15.00 37.23
C GLY A 10 0.72 -15.15 38.68
N ASP A 11 1.62 -16.09 38.95
CA ASP A 11 2.13 -16.42 40.28
C ASP A 11 3.50 -15.78 40.58
N GLY A 12 4.03 -14.99 39.64
CA GLY A 12 5.27 -14.23 39.81
C GLY A 12 6.53 -15.08 39.67
N VAL A 13 6.42 -16.31 39.16
CA VAL A 13 7.58 -17.20 38.99
C VAL A 13 7.59 -17.82 37.59
N LEU A 14 8.74 -17.77 36.92
CA LEU A 14 8.93 -18.43 35.62
C LEU A 14 8.73 -19.95 35.75
N ASN A 15 7.57 -20.46 35.35
CA ASN A 15 7.23 -21.87 35.46
C ASN A 15 6.42 -22.39 34.26
N GLN A 16 6.12 -23.69 34.26
CA GLN A 16 5.34 -24.33 33.19
C GLN A 16 5.96 -24.10 31.79
N ASP A 17 5.17 -23.63 30.83
CA ASP A 17 5.60 -23.32 29.46
C ASP A 17 5.86 -21.83 29.22
N GLU A 18 5.93 -21.02 30.27
CA GLU A 18 6.26 -19.60 30.19
C GLU A 18 7.63 -19.35 29.55
N THR A 19 7.73 -18.26 28.81
CA THR A 19 8.99 -17.81 28.21
C THR A 19 9.59 -16.62 28.93
N ASP A 20 8.76 -15.83 29.61
CA ASP A 20 9.15 -14.85 30.63
C ASP A 20 8.17 -14.95 31.82
N THR A 21 8.51 -14.33 32.95
CA THR A 21 7.72 -14.44 34.18
C THR A 21 6.26 -14.02 33.92
N ASP A 22 5.31 -14.94 34.16
CA ASP A 22 3.88 -14.73 33.97
C ASP A 22 3.41 -14.52 32.50
N CYS A 23 4.23 -14.87 31.50
CA CYS A 23 3.83 -14.75 30.08
C CYS A 23 4.53 -15.74 29.12
N GLY A 24 3.96 -15.86 27.92
CA GLY A 24 4.49 -16.66 26.82
C GLY A 24 4.14 -18.15 26.92
N GLY A 25 4.54 -18.91 25.90
CA GLY A 25 4.10 -20.28 25.75
C GLY A 25 2.68 -20.41 25.21
N SER A 26 2.10 -21.60 25.35
CA SER A 26 0.81 -21.95 24.76
C SER A 26 -0.39 -21.67 25.67
N ARG A 27 -0.15 -21.46 26.96
CA ARG A 27 -1.19 -21.34 28.00
C ARG A 27 -1.29 -19.98 28.64
N CYS A 28 -0.26 -19.16 28.55
CA CYS A 28 -0.20 -17.85 29.19
C CYS A 28 -0.45 -16.72 28.19
N PRO A 29 -0.79 -15.51 28.66
CA PRO A 29 -0.86 -14.33 27.82
C PRO A 29 0.46 -14.09 27.10
N GLN A 30 0.40 -13.45 25.93
CA GLN A 30 1.61 -13.09 25.19
C GLN A 30 2.42 -12.03 25.95
N CYS A 31 3.72 -12.17 25.88
CA CYS A 31 4.70 -11.24 26.42
C CYS A 31 4.74 -9.92 25.64
N VAL A 32 4.95 -8.82 26.36
CA VAL A 32 5.15 -7.49 25.78
C VAL A 32 6.58 -7.33 25.27
N ASP A 33 6.84 -6.23 24.55
CA ASP A 33 8.18 -5.92 24.05
C ASP A 33 9.23 -5.97 25.16
N THR A 34 10.45 -6.36 24.80
CA THR A 34 11.63 -6.56 25.68
C THR A 34 11.59 -7.79 26.60
N GLN A 35 10.48 -8.51 26.69
CA GLN A 35 10.37 -9.77 27.44
C GLN A 35 10.90 -10.97 26.65
N SER A 36 11.20 -12.05 27.37
CA SER A 36 11.79 -13.27 26.81
C SER A 36 10.76 -14.11 26.03
N CYS A 37 11.18 -14.66 24.88
CA CYS A 37 10.34 -15.47 24.00
C CYS A 37 11.13 -16.65 23.38
N ARG A 38 10.41 -17.64 22.86
CA ARG A 38 10.97 -18.75 22.06
C ARG A 38 10.39 -18.80 20.65
N ALA A 39 9.18 -18.28 20.46
CA ALA A 39 8.47 -18.20 19.19
C ALA A 39 7.70 -16.89 19.09
N GLY A 40 7.35 -16.49 17.85
CA GLY A 40 6.53 -15.30 17.62
C GLY A 40 5.18 -15.35 18.34
N SER A 41 4.61 -16.54 18.52
CA SER A 41 3.37 -16.75 19.28
C SER A 41 3.46 -16.29 20.74
N ASP A 42 4.67 -16.22 21.30
CA ASP A 42 4.87 -15.77 22.68
C ASP A 42 4.79 -14.25 22.80
N CYS A 43 4.81 -13.49 21.71
CA CYS A 43 4.90 -12.02 21.72
C CYS A 43 3.61 -11.39 21.21
N VAL A 44 3.16 -10.30 21.85
CA VAL A 44 1.97 -9.54 21.42
C VAL A 44 2.07 -9.09 19.97
N ASN A 45 3.26 -8.65 19.54
CA ASN A 45 3.54 -8.20 18.18
C ASN A 45 3.86 -9.36 17.20
N GLY A 46 3.90 -10.60 17.67
CA GLY A 46 4.23 -11.76 16.83
C GLY A 46 5.72 -11.89 16.49
N VAL A 47 6.57 -10.96 16.92
CA VAL A 47 8.01 -10.91 16.58
C VAL A 47 8.86 -11.36 17.76
N CYS A 48 9.50 -12.53 17.61
CA CYS A 48 10.50 -13.03 18.55
C CYS A 48 11.88 -13.04 17.88
N LEU A 49 12.74 -12.09 18.24
CA LEU A 49 14.09 -11.97 17.67
C LEU A 49 15.12 -12.05 18.79
N SER A 50 16.12 -12.92 18.62
CA SER A 50 17.16 -13.15 19.64
C SER A 50 16.61 -13.51 21.03
N ASN A 51 15.52 -14.29 21.05
CA ASN A 51 14.77 -14.66 22.26
C ASN A 51 14.13 -13.49 23.01
N ILE A 52 13.93 -12.34 22.36
CA ILE A 52 13.29 -11.17 22.95
C ILE A 52 12.15 -10.70 22.04
N CYS A 53 10.99 -10.44 22.64
CA CYS A 53 9.85 -9.84 21.96
C CYS A 53 10.20 -8.43 21.47
N GLN A 54 10.02 -8.20 20.17
CA GLN A 54 10.32 -6.91 19.55
C GLN A 54 9.04 -6.10 19.36
N ALA A 55 9.21 -4.77 19.37
CA ALA A 55 8.19 -3.87 18.86
C ALA A 55 7.90 -4.21 17.39
N SER A 56 6.65 -4.10 17.00
CA SER A 56 6.23 -4.28 15.62
C SER A 56 6.83 -3.22 14.70
N SER A 57 7.03 -3.56 13.43
CA SER A 57 7.59 -2.70 12.39
C SER A 57 7.11 -3.15 11.02
N CYS A 58 6.99 -2.21 10.07
CA CYS A 58 6.58 -2.47 8.69
C CYS A 58 7.58 -3.27 7.83
N THR A 59 8.54 -3.96 8.45
CA THR A 59 9.62 -4.71 7.79
C THR A 59 10.07 -5.91 8.64
N ASP A 60 9.20 -6.40 9.51
CA ASP A 60 9.51 -7.49 10.45
C ASP A 60 9.02 -8.87 9.96
N ASN A 61 8.46 -8.94 8.75
CA ASN A 61 7.93 -10.13 8.08
C ASN A 61 6.74 -10.78 8.81
N VAL A 62 6.03 -10.03 9.65
CA VAL A 62 4.83 -10.47 10.35
C VAL A 62 3.71 -9.48 10.07
N ILE A 63 2.52 -9.97 9.73
CA ILE A 63 1.34 -9.11 9.65
C ILE A 63 0.94 -8.63 11.06
N ASN A 64 1.23 -7.37 11.37
CA ASN A 64 0.93 -6.76 12.65
C ASN A 64 0.56 -5.27 12.51
N GLN A 65 0.37 -4.56 13.62
CA GLN A 65 -0.14 -3.17 13.63
C GLN A 65 -1.41 -2.99 12.78
N ASP A 66 -1.36 -2.09 11.79
CA ASP A 66 -2.43 -1.81 10.84
C ASP A 66 -2.14 -2.33 9.43
N GLU A 67 -1.19 -3.26 9.29
CA GLU A 67 -0.86 -3.91 8.03
C GLU A 67 -2.03 -4.72 7.47
N THR A 68 -2.17 -4.71 6.14
CA THR A 68 -3.19 -5.50 5.44
C THR A 68 -2.60 -6.73 4.75
N ASP A 69 -1.30 -6.73 4.50
CA ASP A 69 -0.48 -7.88 4.12
C ASP A 69 0.88 -7.73 4.80
N VAL A 70 1.70 -8.78 4.82
CA VAL A 70 3.01 -8.79 5.49
C VAL A 70 3.86 -7.61 5.02
N ASP A 71 4.27 -6.75 5.97
CA ASP A 71 5.15 -5.59 5.77
C ASP A 71 4.55 -4.47 4.90
N CYS A 72 3.22 -4.43 4.70
CA CYS A 72 2.59 -3.38 3.89
C CYS A 72 1.10 -3.12 4.20
N GLY A 73 0.62 -1.99 3.70
CA GLY A 73 -0.77 -1.55 3.80
C GLY A 73 -1.00 -0.65 5.01
N GLY A 74 -2.27 -0.46 5.35
CA GLY A 74 -2.62 0.41 6.46
C GLY A 74 -2.28 1.88 6.23
N SER A 75 -2.31 2.62 7.33
CA SER A 75 -2.05 4.04 7.41
C SER A 75 -0.59 4.38 7.67
N THR A 76 0.14 3.50 8.38
CA THR A 76 1.52 3.77 8.80
C THR A 76 2.58 3.12 7.92
N CYS A 77 2.27 1.97 7.31
CA CYS A 77 3.22 1.20 6.53
C CYS A 77 3.24 1.56 5.03
N PRO A 78 4.31 1.16 4.30
CA PRO A 78 4.38 1.33 2.85
C PRO A 78 3.20 0.67 2.14
N LYS A 79 2.83 1.18 0.97
CA LYS A 79 1.71 0.63 0.22
C LYS A 79 2.06 -0.73 -0.37
N CYS A 80 1.11 -1.63 -0.34
CA CYS A 80 1.20 -2.97 -0.88
C CYS A 80 1.30 -2.94 -2.41
N ALA A 81 2.19 -3.78 -2.93
CA ALA A 81 2.29 -4.06 -4.35
C ALA A 81 1.07 -4.83 -4.87
N ASP A 82 0.98 -4.99 -6.19
CA ASP A 82 -0.07 -5.80 -6.81
C ASP A 82 -0.08 -7.23 -6.25
N THR A 83 -1.24 -7.89 -6.27
CA THR A 83 -1.50 -9.24 -5.73
C THR A 83 -1.48 -9.39 -4.21
N LYS A 84 -1.07 -8.35 -3.48
CA LYS A 84 -1.09 -8.32 -2.01
C LYS A 84 -2.48 -8.00 -1.47
N THR A 85 -2.71 -8.39 -0.22
CA THR A 85 -3.98 -8.20 0.48
C THR A 85 -4.18 -6.73 0.86
N CYS A 86 -5.40 -6.23 0.70
CA CYS A 86 -5.78 -4.86 1.03
C CYS A 86 -7.17 -4.82 1.67
N ALA A 87 -7.39 -3.83 2.53
CA ALA A 87 -8.70 -3.51 3.08
C ALA A 87 -9.34 -2.33 2.36
N VAL A 88 -8.52 -1.37 1.94
CA VAL A 88 -8.93 -0.13 1.26
C VAL A 88 -8.00 0.20 0.10
N THR A 89 -8.48 1.06 -0.81
CA THR A 89 -7.70 1.51 -1.97
C THR A 89 -6.37 2.15 -1.58
N SER A 90 -6.34 2.88 -0.46
CA SER A 90 -5.11 3.50 0.03
C SER A 90 -4.06 2.52 0.49
N ASP A 91 -4.35 1.23 0.63
CA ASP A 91 -3.34 0.22 0.99
C ASP A 91 -2.47 -0.15 -0.21
N CYS A 92 -2.96 0.05 -1.43
CA CYS A 92 -2.29 -0.39 -2.66
C CYS A 92 -1.48 0.73 -3.31
N VAL A 93 -0.32 0.40 -3.88
CA VAL A 93 0.44 1.33 -4.74
C VAL A 93 -0.40 1.77 -5.93
N SER A 94 -1.14 0.85 -6.54
CA SER A 94 -2.05 1.10 -7.66
C SER A 94 -3.26 1.96 -7.29
N LYS A 95 -3.53 2.12 -5.98
CA LYS A 95 -4.78 2.66 -5.42
C LYS A 95 -6.03 1.86 -5.82
N VAL A 96 -5.88 0.63 -6.31
CA VAL A 96 -6.99 -0.23 -6.71
C VAL A 96 -7.02 -1.45 -5.79
N CYS A 97 -7.98 -1.48 -4.87
CA CYS A 97 -8.26 -2.63 -4.02
C CYS A 97 -9.57 -3.29 -4.46
N SER A 98 -9.48 -4.48 -5.05
CA SER A 98 -10.65 -5.23 -5.51
C SER A 98 -10.59 -6.67 -5.00
N SER A 99 -11.71 -7.15 -4.46
CA SER A 99 -11.78 -8.48 -3.84
C SER A 99 -10.72 -8.70 -2.74
N GLN A 100 -10.42 -7.64 -1.96
CA GLN A 100 -9.38 -7.62 -0.92
C GLN A 100 -7.95 -7.85 -1.45
N ILE A 101 -7.72 -7.64 -2.74
CA ILE A 101 -6.41 -7.78 -3.37
C ILE A 101 -6.09 -6.52 -4.17
N CYS A 102 -4.86 -6.01 -4.01
CA CYS A 102 -4.31 -4.94 -4.81
C CYS A 102 -4.23 -5.39 -6.28
N GLN A 103 -4.95 -4.69 -7.14
CA GLN A 103 -4.94 -4.99 -8.58
C GLN A 103 -3.84 -4.19 -9.27
N ALA A 104 -3.31 -4.77 -10.34
CA ALA A 104 -2.47 -4.02 -11.26
C ALA A 104 -3.27 -2.84 -11.82
N PRO A 105 -2.67 -1.64 -11.87
CA PRO A 105 -3.35 -0.47 -12.38
C PRO A 105 -3.61 -0.59 -13.89
N THR A 106 -4.69 -0.01 -14.39
CA THR A 106 -5.06 -0.03 -15.82
C THR A 106 -5.57 1.33 -16.26
N CYS A 107 -5.41 1.66 -17.54
CA CYS A 107 -5.89 2.90 -18.15
C CYS A 107 -7.42 3.01 -18.28
N THR A 108 -8.18 2.24 -17.49
CA THR A 108 -9.65 2.16 -17.51
C THR A 108 -10.22 1.75 -16.13
N ASP A 109 -9.41 1.83 -15.07
CA ASP A 109 -9.82 1.41 -13.72
C ASP A 109 -10.55 2.52 -12.93
N GLY A 110 -10.67 3.72 -13.50
CA GLY A 110 -11.35 4.86 -12.89
C GLY A 110 -10.49 5.58 -11.85
N VAL A 111 -9.19 5.30 -11.77
CA VAL A 111 -8.29 5.85 -10.77
C VAL A 111 -7.05 6.45 -11.42
N GLN A 112 -6.77 7.73 -11.14
CA GLN A 112 -5.52 8.34 -11.59
C GLN A 112 -4.29 7.70 -10.90
N ASN A 113 -3.62 6.83 -11.63
CA ASN A 113 -2.45 6.05 -11.19
C ASN A 113 -1.41 5.90 -12.31
N GLN A 114 -0.35 5.11 -12.08
CA GLN A 114 0.75 4.93 -13.03
C GLN A 114 1.37 6.25 -13.51
N ASP A 115 1.39 6.48 -14.83
CA ASP A 115 1.84 7.71 -15.48
C ASP A 115 0.68 8.54 -16.05
N GLU A 116 -0.56 8.28 -15.63
CA GLU A 116 -1.74 9.03 -16.06
C GLU A 116 -1.71 10.49 -15.60
N THR A 117 -2.00 11.39 -16.54
CA THR A 117 -2.08 12.83 -16.26
C THR A 117 -3.49 13.28 -15.87
N ASP A 118 -4.51 12.51 -16.24
CA ASP A 118 -5.88 12.59 -15.74
C ASP A 118 -6.42 11.15 -15.61
N VAL A 119 -7.52 10.95 -14.89
CA VAL A 119 -8.11 9.63 -14.65
C VAL A 119 -8.27 8.86 -15.97
N ASP A 120 -7.63 7.69 -16.03
CA ASP A 120 -7.64 6.75 -17.16
C ASP A 120 -6.95 7.25 -18.44
N CYS A 121 -6.22 8.38 -18.44
CA CYS A 121 -5.62 8.90 -19.67
C CYS A 121 -4.31 9.69 -19.49
N GLY A 122 -3.61 9.88 -20.62
CA GLY A 122 -2.37 10.64 -20.70
C GLY A 122 -1.15 9.79 -20.36
N GLY A 123 -0.01 10.46 -20.17
CA GLY A 123 1.25 9.77 -19.96
C GLY A 123 1.75 9.06 -21.22
N SER A 124 2.71 8.16 -21.01
CA SER A 124 3.35 7.35 -22.03
C SER A 124 2.67 5.98 -22.25
N THR A 125 2.00 5.45 -21.23
CA THR A 125 1.41 4.11 -21.26
C THR A 125 -0.05 4.11 -21.70
N CYS A 126 -0.81 5.13 -21.32
CA CYS A 126 -2.25 5.19 -21.53
C CYS A 126 -2.64 5.93 -22.80
N HIS A 127 -3.91 5.78 -23.19
CA HIS A 127 -4.43 6.53 -24.33
C HIS A 127 -4.45 8.03 -24.03
N LYS A 128 -4.37 8.84 -25.07
CA LYS A 128 -4.36 10.29 -24.94
C LYS A 128 -5.66 10.81 -24.37
N CYS A 129 -5.55 11.81 -23.51
CA CYS A 129 -6.66 12.56 -22.95
C CYS A 129 -7.38 13.40 -24.00
N VAL A 130 -8.71 13.44 -23.90
CA VAL A 130 -9.56 14.35 -24.67
C VAL A 130 -9.44 15.78 -24.14
N ASP A 131 -9.97 16.74 -24.88
CA ASP A 131 -10.02 18.14 -24.46
C ASP A 131 -10.62 18.30 -23.06
N THR A 132 -10.22 19.35 -22.34
CA THR A 132 -10.59 19.68 -20.95
C THR A 132 -10.01 18.79 -19.86
N LYS A 133 -9.38 17.67 -20.21
CA LYS A 133 -8.66 16.80 -19.27
C LYS A 133 -7.28 17.35 -18.92
N THR A 134 -6.76 16.92 -17.78
CA THR A 134 -5.46 17.33 -17.25
C THR A 134 -4.32 16.70 -18.05
N CYS A 135 -3.27 17.47 -18.31
CA CYS A 135 -2.08 17.04 -19.03
C CYS A 135 -0.82 17.65 -18.42
N SER A 136 0.32 17.01 -18.65
CA SER A 136 1.65 17.55 -18.32
C SER A 136 2.40 18.03 -19.57
N VAL A 137 2.18 17.34 -20.70
CA VAL A 137 2.83 17.59 -21.98
C VAL A 137 1.84 17.43 -23.12
N GLY A 138 2.15 18.02 -24.28
CA GLY A 138 1.29 17.91 -25.46
C GLY A 138 1.00 16.47 -25.88
N SER A 139 1.96 15.53 -25.71
CA SER A 139 1.76 14.12 -26.07
C SER A 139 0.63 13.44 -25.29
N ASP A 140 0.27 13.96 -24.12
CA ASP A 140 -0.83 13.44 -23.31
C ASP A 140 -2.19 13.73 -23.94
N CYS A 141 -2.29 14.73 -24.81
CA CYS A 141 -3.54 15.20 -25.39
C CYS A 141 -3.75 14.65 -26.81
N VAL A 142 -5.00 14.30 -27.13
CA VAL A 142 -5.39 13.95 -28.51
C VAL A 142 -5.05 15.11 -29.45
N SER A 143 -5.34 16.35 -29.03
CA SER A 143 -5.03 17.59 -29.76
C SER A 143 -3.53 17.89 -29.90
N ARG A 144 -2.68 17.21 -29.14
CA ARG A 144 -1.25 17.53 -28.96
C ARG A 144 -0.97 18.88 -28.28
N THR A 145 -2.00 19.57 -27.81
CA THR A 145 -1.91 20.91 -27.21
C THR A 145 -2.23 20.83 -25.73
N CYS A 146 -1.19 20.93 -24.89
CA CYS A 146 -1.33 21.04 -23.44
C CYS A 146 -1.02 22.48 -23.02
N SER A 147 -2.02 23.21 -22.53
CA SER A 147 -1.86 24.58 -22.04
C SER A 147 -2.58 24.76 -20.71
N LEU A 148 -1.93 25.43 -19.76
CA LEU A 148 -2.41 25.56 -18.38
C LEU A 148 -2.73 24.21 -17.72
N ASN A 149 -1.92 23.18 -18.02
CA ASN A 149 -2.10 21.79 -17.59
C ASN A 149 -3.43 21.15 -18.03
N ILE A 150 -4.06 21.67 -19.09
CA ILE A 150 -5.31 21.17 -19.63
C ILE A 150 -5.17 20.96 -21.13
N CYS A 151 -5.67 19.83 -21.63
CA CYS A 151 -5.78 19.55 -23.06
C CYS A 151 -6.72 20.56 -23.69
N GLN A 152 -6.18 21.39 -24.57
CA GLN A 152 -6.95 22.39 -25.29
C GLN A 152 -7.55 21.79 -26.56
N ALA A 153 -8.70 22.33 -26.96
CA ALA A 153 -9.24 22.04 -28.27
C ALA A 153 -8.23 22.46 -29.34
N PRO A 154 -8.00 21.62 -30.36
CA PRO A 154 -7.08 21.92 -31.44
C PRO A 154 -7.59 23.13 -32.25
N THR A 155 -6.70 24.05 -32.63
CA THR A 155 -7.06 25.19 -33.50
C THR A 155 -6.05 25.35 -34.62
N CYS A 156 -6.48 25.84 -35.78
CA CYS A 156 -5.64 26.02 -36.99
C CYS A 156 -4.45 27.00 -36.86
N GLY A 157 -4.16 27.49 -35.66
CA GLY A 157 -3.08 28.43 -35.38
C GLY A 157 -2.49 28.21 -33.99
N ASP A 158 -2.53 26.97 -33.49
CA ASP A 158 -1.99 26.60 -32.19
C ASP A 158 -0.53 26.14 -32.25
N GLY A 159 0.09 26.15 -33.43
CA GLY A 159 1.50 25.83 -33.62
C GLY A 159 1.79 24.33 -33.57
N VAL A 160 0.77 23.46 -33.65
CA VAL A 160 0.94 22.02 -33.67
C VAL A 160 0.15 21.36 -34.81
N LEU A 161 0.79 20.45 -35.55
CA LEU A 161 0.11 19.66 -36.59
C LEU A 161 -0.91 18.71 -35.95
N ASN A 162 -2.21 19.05 -36.02
CA ASN A 162 -3.31 18.26 -35.50
C ASN A 162 -4.57 18.32 -36.40
N GLN A 163 -5.63 17.55 -36.09
CA GLN A 163 -6.88 17.50 -36.88
C GLN A 163 -6.65 17.17 -38.37
N ASP A 164 -7.32 17.90 -39.27
CA ASP A 164 -7.29 17.75 -40.73
C ASP A 164 -6.14 18.55 -41.37
N GLU A 165 -5.23 19.09 -40.54
CA GLU A 165 -4.12 19.89 -41.02
C GLU A 165 -3.16 19.09 -41.90
N THR A 166 -2.74 19.72 -43.01
CA THR A 166 -1.76 19.15 -43.92
C THR A 166 -0.31 19.56 -43.59
N ASP A 167 -0.16 20.66 -42.85
CA ASP A 167 1.08 21.18 -42.27
C ASP A 167 0.74 21.94 -40.97
N THR A 168 1.72 22.17 -40.09
CA THR A 168 1.56 22.83 -38.78
C THR A 168 0.89 24.20 -38.99
N ASP A 169 -0.40 24.33 -38.66
CA ASP A 169 -1.25 25.51 -38.93
C ASP A 169 -1.66 25.74 -40.41
N CYS A 170 -1.65 24.72 -41.27
CA CYS A 170 -1.98 24.85 -42.70
C CYS A 170 -2.73 23.65 -43.29
N GLY A 171 -3.81 23.95 -44.02
CA GLY A 171 -4.64 22.97 -44.73
C GLY A 171 -5.73 22.34 -43.86
N GLY A 172 -6.78 21.87 -44.53
CA GLY A 172 -8.01 21.29 -43.99
C GLY A 172 -8.91 20.84 -45.13
#